data_AF-A0A7C1ZL90-F1
#
_entry.id   AF-A0A7C1ZL90-F1
#
_cell.length_a   1.000
_cell.length_b   1.000
_cell.length_c   1.000
_cell.angle_alpha   90.00
_cell.angle_beta   90.00
_cell.angle_gamma   90.00
#
_symmetry.space_group_name_H-M   'P 1'
#
loop_
_entity.id
_entity.type
_entity.pdbx_description
1 polymer ?
#
loop_
_entity_poly.entity_id
_entity_poly.type
_entity_poly.pdbx_seq_one_letter_code
_entity_poly.pdbx_strand_id
1 'polypeptide(L)'
;MPESNPVLDAIFNRRSVRDYLEKPVPGELIKKIIEAGVWAPSGLNNQPWRFAVVQDKNTKSQIAQPTRYRAIAEKVRSILDLPENLELMAVVALGYPKHTKQKSSRKALEEFIVKEI
;
A
#
# COMPACT_ATOMS: atom_id res chain seq x y z
N MET A 1 3.99 28.96 1.56
CA MET A 1 4.89 27.84 1.90
C MET A 1 6.23 28.15 1.28
N PRO A 2 7.37 27.74 1.89
CA PRO A 2 8.64 27.77 1.16
C PRO A 2 8.49 26.94 -0.13
N GLU A 3 9.40 27.15 -1.10
CA GLU A 3 9.36 26.56 -2.45
C GLU A 3 8.76 25.14 -2.52
N SER A 4 7.99 24.85 -3.58
CA SER A 4 7.35 23.54 -3.77
C SER A 4 8.38 22.42 -3.65
N ASN A 5 8.22 21.54 -2.67
CA ASN A 5 9.00 20.32 -2.55
C ASN A 5 8.14 19.17 -3.11
N PRO A 6 8.47 18.62 -4.29
CA PRO A 6 7.65 17.59 -4.93
C PRO A 6 7.42 16.35 -4.07
N VAL A 7 8.35 16.02 -3.17
CA VAL A 7 8.21 14.89 -2.24
C VAL A 7 7.17 15.22 -1.16
N LEU A 8 7.26 16.40 -0.54
CA LEU A 8 6.27 16.83 0.45
C LEU A 8 4.89 16.98 -0.19
N ASP A 9 4.82 17.52 -1.41
CA ASP A 9 3.58 17.65 -2.16
C ASP A 9 2.95 16.29 -2.44
N ALA A 10 3.74 15.29 -2.85
CA ALA A 10 3.25 13.92 -3.05
C ALA A 10 2.72 13.31 -1.75
N ILE A 11 3.44 13.50 -0.63
CA ILE A 11 3.04 12.97 0.68
C ILE A 11 1.74 13.63 1.18
N PHE A 12 1.66 14.96 1.17
CA PHE A 12 0.53 15.69 1.73
C PHE A 12 -0.73 15.66 0.84
N ASN A 13 -0.56 15.51 -0.49
CA ASN A 13 -1.69 15.41 -1.41
C ASN A 13 -2.16 13.97 -1.68
N ARG A 14 -1.41 12.94 -1.27
CA ARG A 14 -1.86 11.54 -1.39
C ARG A 14 -3.20 11.33 -0.68
N ARG A 15 -4.10 10.56 -1.31
CA ARG A 15 -5.38 10.13 -0.74
C ARG A 15 -5.52 8.61 -0.79
N SER A 16 -6.38 8.07 0.07
CA SER A 16 -6.74 6.65 0.05
C SER A 16 -7.90 6.44 -0.92
N VAL A 17 -7.56 6.04 -2.13
CA VAL A 17 -8.50 5.75 -3.22
C VAL A 17 -9.09 4.35 -2.99
N ARG A 18 -10.39 4.19 -3.24
CA ARG A 18 -11.10 2.89 -3.14
C ARG A 18 -11.95 2.57 -4.36
N ASP A 19 -11.94 3.44 -5.36
CA ASP A 19 -12.62 3.24 -6.64
C ASP A 19 -11.69 3.62 -7.79
N TYR A 20 -11.48 2.66 -8.69
CA TYR A 20 -10.41 2.68 -9.69
C TYR A 20 -10.99 2.43 -11.08
N LEU A 21 -10.34 3.00 -12.10
CA LEU A 21 -10.61 2.68 -13.50
C LEU A 21 -10.23 1.22 -13.79
N GLU A 22 -10.87 0.60 -14.79
CA GLU A 22 -10.49 -0.75 -15.24
C GLU A 22 -9.14 -0.80 -15.95
N LYS A 23 -8.53 0.36 -16.22
CA LYS A 23 -7.23 0.49 -16.85
C LYS A 23 -6.16 -0.26 -16.02
N PRO A 24 -5.47 -1.26 -16.60
CA PRO A 24 -4.43 -1.98 -15.90
C PRO A 24 -3.22 -1.08 -15.59
N VAL A 25 -2.61 -1.29 -14.43
CA VAL A 25 -1.33 -0.65 -14.08
C VAL A 25 -0.20 -1.45 -14.77
N PRO A 26 0.69 -0.81 -15.55
CA PRO A 26 1.81 -1.50 -16.17
C PRO A 26 2.71 -2.21 -15.14
N GLY A 27 3.17 -3.42 -15.46
CA GLY A 27 4.01 -4.22 -14.56
C GLY A 27 5.31 -3.50 -14.17
N GLU A 28 5.94 -2.79 -15.09
CA GLU A 28 7.16 -2.01 -14.82
C GLU A 28 6.92 -0.87 -13.81
N LEU A 29 5.74 -0.25 -13.84
CA LEU A 29 5.39 0.77 -12.84
C LEU A 29 5.21 0.16 -11.45
N ILE A 30 4.63 -1.04 -11.36
CA ILE A 30 4.51 -1.79 -10.10
C ILE A 30 5.90 -2.14 -9.57
N LYS A 31 6.80 -2.63 -10.43
CA LYS A 31 8.18 -2.94 -10.04
C LYS A 31 8.91 -1.70 -9.53
N LYS A 32 8.75 -0.55 -10.18
CA LYS A 32 9.33 0.73 -9.73
C LYS A 32 8.83 1.16 -8.34
N ILE A 33 7.54 0.93 -8.05
CA ILE A 33 6.97 1.17 -6.71
C ILE A 33 7.60 0.23 -5.67
N ILE A 34 7.73 -1.05 -6.00
CA ILE A 34 8.34 -2.05 -5.12
C ILE A 34 9.82 -1.71 -4.88
N GLU A 35 10.56 -1.35 -5.94
CA GLU A 35 11.96 -0.91 -5.86
C GLU A 35 12.11 0.25 -4.89
N ALA A 36 11.28 1.29 -5.01
CA ALA A 36 11.26 2.40 -4.05
C ALA A 36 10.94 1.94 -2.62
N GLY A 37 10.05 0.97 -2.45
CA GLY A 37 9.70 0.39 -1.15
C GLY A 37 10.83 -0.42 -0.51
N VAL A 38 11.65 -1.10 -1.30
CA VAL A 38 12.79 -1.91 -0.80
C VAL A 38 13.89 -1.02 -0.20
N TRP A 39 13.98 0.25 -0.60
CA TRP A 39 14.88 1.24 0.01
C TRP A 39 14.46 1.69 1.43
N ALA A 40 13.30 1.25 1.93
CA ALA A 40 12.93 1.49 3.32
C ALA A 40 13.95 0.82 4.28
N PRO A 41 14.37 1.50 5.37
CA PRO A 41 15.32 0.91 6.30
C PRO A 41 14.71 -0.26 7.05
N SER A 42 15.54 -1.25 7.38
CA SER A 42 15.19 -2.39 8.24
C SER A 42 16.26 -2.62 9.30
N GLY A 43 15.89 -3.22 10.43
CA GLY A 43 16.83 -3.59 11.48
C GLY A 43 17.92 -4.50 10.91
N LEU A 44 19.19 -4.12 11.11
CA LEU A 44 20.35 -4.84 10.55
C LEU A 44 20.30 -5.00 9.00
N ASN A 45 19.52 -4.17 8.30
CA ASN A 45 19.27 -4.26 6.87
C ASN A 45 18.77 -5.64 6.38
N ASN A 46 18.04 -6.37 7.22
CA ASN A 46 17.62 -7.75 6.91
C ASN A 46 16.52 -7.85 5.83
N GLN A 47 15.90 -6.73 5.42
CA GLN A 47 14.93 -6.64 4.32
C GLN A 47 13.91 -7.80 4.32
N PRO A 48 13.12 -7.94 5.41
CA PRO A 48 12.34 -9.15 5.68
C PRO A 48 11.07 -9.23 4.82
N TRP A 49 10.77 -8.17 4.07
CA TRP A 49 9.58 -8.08 3.21
C TRP A 49 9.70 -8.94 1.95
N ARG A 50 8.58 -9.56 1.58
CA ARG A 50 8.35 -10.21 0.29
C ARG A 50 7.07 -9.63 -0.31
N PHE A 51 7.02 -9.50 -1.63
CA PHE A 51 5.88 -8.92 -2.33
C PHE A 51 5.28 -9.94 -3.28
N ALA A 52 4.00 -10.26 -3.09
CA ALA A 52 3.20 -10.97 -4.08
C ALA A 52 2.41 -9.96 -4.93
N VAL A 53 2.60 -9.98 -6.25
CA VAL A 53 1.91 -9.07 -7.19
C VAL A 53 0.77 -9.81 -7.86
N VAL A 54 -0.47 -9.39 -7.58
CA VAL A 54 -1.68 -10.02 -8.11
C VAL A 54 -2.40 -9.08 -9.08
N GLN A 55 -2.32 -9.37 -10.38
CA GLN A 55 -3.04 -8.62 -11.41
C GLN A 55 -4.30 -9.34 -11.92
N ASP A 56 -4.38 -10.66 -11.76
CA ASP A 56 -5.52 -11.48 -12.17
C ASP A 56 -6.83 -11.04 -11.49
N LYS A 57 -7.89 -10.86 -12.29
CA LYS A 57 -9.18 -10.34 -11.80
C LYS A 57 -9.88 -11.34 -10.87
N ASN A 58 -9.81 -12.64 -11.17
CA ASN A 58 -10.47 -13.68 -10.39
C ASN A 58 -9.79 -13.84 -9.02
N THR A 59 -8.47 -13.90 -8.99
CA THR A 59 -7.68 -13.94 -7.75
C THR A 59 -7.96 -12.72 -6.86
N LYS A 60 -7.99 -11.50 -7.43
CA LYS A 60 -8.34 -10.28 -6.68
C LYS A 60 -9.75 -10.35 -6.09
N SER A 61 -10.73 -10.82 -6.86
CA SER A 61 -12.11 -10.98 -6.38
C SER A 61 -12.18 -11.93 -5.19
N GLN A 62 -11.48 -13.06 -5.26
CA GLN A 62 -11.46 -14.03 -4.16
C GLN A 62 -10.81 -13.48 -2.88
N ILE A 63 -9.71 -12.72 -3.00
CA ILE A 63 -9.02 -12.08 -1.87
C ILE A 63 -9.90 -11.01 -1.21
N ALA A 64 -10.75 -10.32 -1.97
CA ALA A 64 -11.61 -9.24 -1.48
C ALA A 64 -12.89 -9.71 -0.77
N GLN A 65 -13.25 -10.99 -0.87
CA GLN A 65 -14.47 -11.54 -0.24
C GLN A 65 -14.49 -11.46 1.30
N PRO A 66 -13.44 -11.91 2.02
CA PRO A 66 -13.41 -11.81 3.47
C PRO A 66 -13.15 -10.37 3.94
N THR A 67 -13.83 -9.95 5.01
CA THR A 67 -13.65 -8.63 5.64
C THR A 67 -12.78 -8.68 6.90
N ARG A 68 -12.57 -9.88 7.47
CA ARG A 68 -11.73 -10.10 8.65
C ARG A 68 -10.30 -10.42 8.23
N TYR A 69 -9.34 -9.74 8.87
CA TYR A 69 -7.91 -9.87 8.55
C TYR A 69 -7.40 -11.31 8.53
N ARG A 70 -7.71 -12.11 9.56
CA ARG A 70 -7.30 -13.52 9.64
C ARG A 70 -7.78 -14.34 8.44
N ALA A 71 -9.05 -14.16 8.06
CA ALA A 71 -9.62 -14.86 6.91
C ALA A 71 -9.01 -14.38 5.58
N ILE A 72 -8.64 -13.09 5.46
CA ILE A 72 -7.88 -12.59 4.32
C ILE A 72 -6.51 -13.27 4.26
N ALA A 73 -5.78 -13.34 5.38
CA ALA A 73 -4.46 -13.94 5.45
C ALA A 73 -4.45 -15.42 5.05
N GLU A 74 -5.35 -16.22 5.62
CA GLU A 74 -5.51 -17.64 5.29
C GLU A 74 -5.86 -17.83 3.81
N LYS A 75 -6.76 -17.00 3.28
CA LYS A 75 -7.18 -17.06 1.88
C LYS A 75 -6.08 -16.64 0.91
N VAL A 76 -5.32 -15.59 1.22
CA VAL A 76 -4.17 -15.14 0.41
C VAL A 76 -3.11 -16.24 0.36
N ARG A 77 -2.77 -16.85 1.50
CA ARG A 77 -1.80 -17.95 1.56
C ARG A 77 -2.25 -19.13 0.70
N SER A 78 -3.51 -19.54 0.85
CA SER A 78 -4.07 -20.68 0.12
C SER A 78 -4.16 -20.44 -1.40
N ILE A 79 -4.66 -19.28 -1.82
CA ILE A 79 -4.88 -18.99 -3.25
C ILE A 79 -3.55 -18.81 -4.00
N LEU A 80 -2.55 -18.24 -3.33
CA LEU A 80 -1.25 -17.93 -3.95
C LEU A 80 -0.20 -19.01 -3.70
N ASP A 81 -0.58 -20.13 -3.06
CA ASP A 81 0.31 -21.24 -2.71
C ASP A 81 1.60 -20.76 -2.00
N LEU A 82 1.42 -19.88 -0.99
CA LEU A 82 2.55 -19.26 -0.29
C LEU A 82 3.05 -20.13 0.87
N PRO A 83 4.38 -20.15 1.11
CA PRO A 83 4.95 -20.93 2.20
C PRO A 83 4.53 -20.38 3.58
N GLU A 84 4.47 -21.28 4.56
CA GLU A 84 3.98 -20.97 5.92
C GLU A 84 4.86 -19.97 6.68
N ASN A 85 6.13 -19.85 6.30
CA ASN A 85 7.06 -18.90 6.90
C ASN A 85 6.81 -17.43 6.49
N LEU A 86 5.82 -17.17 5.63
CA LEU A 86 5.38 -15.82 5.29
C LEU A 86 4.09 -15.47 6.03
N GLU A 87 4.12 -14.30 6.66
CA GLU A 87 2.96 -13.66 7.28
C GLU A 87 2.45 -12.52 6.40
N LEU A 88 1.13 -12.49 6.15
CA LEU A 88 0.52 -11.40 5.41
C LEU A 88 0.55 -10.15 6.28
N MET A 89 1.41 -9.18 5.96
CA MET A 89 1.45 -7.91 6.71
C MET A 89 0.37 -6.91 6.26
N ALA A 90 0.26 -6.70 4.95
CA ALA A 90 -0.65 -5.70 4.37
C ALA A 90 -1.09 -6.09 2.96
N VAL A 91 -2.26 -5.59 2.56
CA VAL A 91 -2.75 -5.63 1.18
C VAL A 91 -2.80 -4.20 0.67
N VAL A 92 -2.09 -3.92 -0.43
CA VAL A 92 -2.04 -2.59 -1.05
C VAL A 92 -2.77 -2.64 -2.39
N ALA A 93 -3.93 -2.00 -2.46
CA ALA A 93 -4.66 -1.85 -3.71
C ALA A 93 -4.10 -0.69 -4.54
N LEU A 94 -3.71 -0.97 -5.79
CA LEU A 94 -3.14 0.00 -6.73
C LEU A 94 -3.99 0.07 -8.00
N GLY A 95 -4.19 1.29 -8.49
CA GLY A 95 -4.96 1.54 -9.71
C GLY A 95 -5.06 3.03 -10.02
N TYR A 96 -5.53 3.35 -11.22
CA TYR A 96 -5.82 4.73 -11.59
C TYR A 96 -7.15 5.16 -10.95
N PRO A 97 -7.19 6.27 -10.19
CA PRO A 97 -8.42 6.71 -9.52
C PRO A 97 -9.51 7.10 -10.53
N LYS A 98 -10.74 6.66 -10.29
CA LYS A 98 -11.92 7.18 -11.02
C LYS A 98 -12.27 8.61 -10.63
N HIS A 99 -11.98 8.97 -9.38
CA HIS A 99 -12.29 10.28 -8.81
C HIS A 99 -11.08 10.84 -8.05
N THR A 100 -10.81 12.13 -8.23
CA THR A 100 -9.58 12.78 -7.71
C THR A 100 -9.85 13.86 -6.66
N LYS A 101 -11.11 14.25 -6.43
CA LYS A 101 -11.46 15.38 -5.53
C LYS A 101 -11.72 14.95 -4.08
N GLN A 102 -10.80 14.18 -3.49
CA GLN A 102 -10.90 13.81 -2.07
C GLN A 102 -10.19 14.83 -1.16
N LYS A 103 -10.90 15.29 -0.14
CA LYS A 103 -10.32 16.06 0.98
C LYS A 103 -10.04 15.15 2.15
N SER A 104 -9.00 15.46 2.92
CA SER A 104 -8.75 14.82 4.22
C SER A 104 -8.29 15.87 5.22
N SER A 105 -8.76 15.78 6.45
CA SER A 105 -8.25 16.57 7.57
C SER A 105 -7.22 15.76 8.36
N ARG A 106 -6.41 16.47 9.14
CA ARG A 106 -5.54 15.91 10.19
C ARG A 106 -5.79 16.70 11.46
N LYS A 107 -5.55 16.04 12.60
CA LYS A 107 -5.41 16.69 13.90
C LYS A 107 -4.23 17.68 13.86
N ALA A 108 -4.22 18.61 14.79
CA ALA A 108 -3.12 19.57 14.91
C ALA A 108 -1.80 18.85 15.22
N LEU A 109 -0.66 19.40 14.79
CA LEU A 109 0.65 18.72 14.94
C LEU A 109 0.99 18.49 16.42
N GLU A 110 0.57 19.44 17.25
CA GLU A 110 0.79 19.49 18.69
C GLU A 110 0.11 18.32 19.42
N GLU A 111 -0.96 17.74 18.84
CA GLU A 111 -1.58 16.53 19.39
C GLU A 111 -0.68 15.28 19.27
N PHE A 112 0.34 15.32 18.41
CA PHE A 112 1.25 14.20 18.18
C PHE A 112 2.62 14.38 18.85
N ILE A 113 2.96 15.61 19.28
CA ILE A 113 4.22 15.90 19.96
C ILE A 113 3.97 15.88 21.47
N VAL A 114 4.21 14.73 22.09
CA VAL A 114 4.00 14.54 23.54
C VAL A 114 5.09 15.22 24.35
N LYS A 115 6.31 15.32 23.81
CA LYS A 115 7.47 15.94 24.46
C LYS A 115 8.53 16.29 23.42
N GLU A 116 9.08 17.49 23.52
CA GLU A 116 10.29 17.94 22.80
C GLU A 116 11.35 18.24 23.87
N ILE A 117 12.58 17.77 23.67
CA ILE A 117 13.71 17.94 24.60
C ILE A 117 14.85 18.70 23.95
#